data_AF-A0AAN7BIW0-F1
#
_entry.id   AF-A0AAN7BIW0-F1
#
_cell.length_a   1.000
_cell.length_b   1.000
_cell.length_c   1.000
_cell.angle_alpha   90.00
_cell.angle_beta   90.00
_cell.angle_gamma   90.00
#
_symmetry.space_group_name_H-M   'P 1'
#
loop_
_entity.id
_entity.type
_entity.pdbx_description
1 polymer ?
#
loop_
_entity_poly.entity_id
_entity_poly.type
_entity_poly.pdbx_seq_one_letter_code
_entity_poly.pdbx_strand_id
1 'polypeptide(L)'
;MALDSARKQPPWIAPQPRHDVQLPALKIYNSLTRTKNNFVPVDPTDAHLGHAKNYVSTDIIRPIMKDYFGFRVKFVMNTTDIDDKIIVSGRQQYLLARFKEDHSVEGATMMNDAILSQTRAAFQHYITKNLPSIPSDTSPEAFSDLVARVYKDKQGEPVTVDDLLLRARVGTARLAAEALQAPGSPVDFFSKTDDILLPYLDVLHGASMDSNKNDKSLQDDGEGSLSKGTSMKWSDSHFALWKASKPGEPAWPNPWGQGRPGWHIECSAMASDVIGKTIDIHSGGVDLHSLTMITSSASPRLTGQLRTAMTEFEVTEDLMKAVVGWEGKLNNFFLKALDIWKHSSDTTATPQLSAADHQLLNSLEKAKADVDTALCDLFNTSAVMRILSELVTKANSAESLSNRTMILLARWVTRIVSIFGLDPEGSLQDTARIGWSGLEIPLSAKPYIYPASQLRDQVRSLACSGFFDHASISKLAGEIPESSALVDETSKSYSDVLLHFRAELEDRNSPRPALVRPLDKSIVEARAERETAGAAKAKAKLEQEAKEADAAKELLERAKVDPAVMFHNTDEYSEWDENGIPTIEVGNKTVSKNKRKKLVKEWEKEKKRHEEWLATQN
;
A
#
# COMPACT_ATOMS: atom_id res chain seq x y z
N MET A 1 45.28 -11.35 -21.40
CA MET A 1 44.06 -11.34 -22.22
C MET A 1 43.16 -10.20 -21.75
N ALA A 2 42.39 -9.58 -22.64
CA ALA A 2 41.70 -8.32 -22.36
C ALA A 2 40.63 -8.45 -21.27
N LEU A 3 40.72 -7.60 -20.25
CA LEU A 3 39.64 -7.30 -19.31
C LEU A 3 38.78 -6.17 -19.89
N ASP A 4 38.13 -6.42 -21.02
CA ASP A 4 37.07 -5.53 -21.53
C ASP A 4 35.95 -6.33 -22.18
N SER A 5 35.07 -6.84 -21.32
CA SER A 5 33.70 -7.13 -21.69
C SER A 5 32.83 -6.92 -20.46
N ALA A 6 32.23 -5.74 -20.33
CA ALA A 6 31.08 -5.57 -19.47
C ALA A 6 30.07 -6.68 -19.81
N ARG A 7 29.66 -7.50 -18.83
CA ARG A 7 28.76 -8.64 -19.05
C ARG A 7 27.43 -8.12 -19.60
N LYS A 8 27.28 -8.13 -20.92
CA LYS A 8 26.02 -7.79 -21.58
C LYS A 8 25.00 -8.86 -21.21
N GLN A 9 23.79 -8.45 -20.84
CA GLN A 9 22.68 -9.38 -20.68
C GLN A 9 22.47 -10.15 -22.00
N PRO A 10 22.11 -11.44 -21.97
CA PRO A 10 21.70 -12.13 -23.18
C PRO A 10 20.50 -11.40 -23.80
N PRO A 11 20.42 -11.31 -25.14
CA PRO A 11 19.33 -10.61 -25.80
C PRO A 11 18.00 -11.31 -25.48
N TRP A 12 17.04 -10.56 -24.95
CA TRP A 12 15.68 -11.06 -24.73
C TRP A 12 15.00 -11.35 -26.07
N ILE A 13 14.38 -12.52 -26.18
CA ILE A 13 13.65 -12.95 -27.37
C ILE A 13 12.16 -12.94 -27.04
N ALA A 14 11.39 -12.13 -27.77
CA ALA A 14 9.94 -12.07 -27.61
C ALA A 14 9.30 -13.44 -27.88
N PRO A 15 8.51 -14.00 -26.95
CA PRO A 15 7.79 -15.25 -27.18
C PRO A 15 6.75 -15.04 -28.28
N GLN A 16 6.58 -16.05 -29.13
CA GLN A 16 5.59 -16.01 -30.21
C GLN A 16 4.31 -16.71 -29.76
N PRO A 17 3.12 -16.10 -29.91
CA PRO A 17 1.86 -16.77 -29.60
C PRO A 17 1.65 -17.94 -30.57
N ARG A 18 1.03 -19.02 -30.08
CA ARG A 18 0.62 -20.12 -30.96
C ARG A 18 -0.56 -19.65 -31.83
N HIS A 19 -0.54 -19.99 -33.11
CA HIS A 19 -1.51 -19.48 -34.10
C HIS A 19 -2.96 -19.93 -33.86
N ASP A 20 -3.16 -20.93 -33.01
CA ASP A 20 -4.44 -21.53 -32.64
C ASP A 20 -5.10 -20.90 -31.40
N VAL A 21 -4.43 -19.98 -30.69
CA VAL A 21 -4.96 -19.38 -29.45
C VAL A 21 -5.02 -17.85 -29.53
N GLN A 22 -6.22 -17.31 -29.28
CA GLN A 22 -6.42 -15.88 -29.09
C GLN A 22 -6.10 -15.49 -27.64
N LEU A 23 -4.97 -14.82 -27.43
CA LEU A 23 -4.57 -14.26 -26.14
C LEU A 23 -5.20 -12.88 -25.90
N PRO A 24 -5.48 -12.48 -24.65
CA PRO A 24 -5.83 -11.09 -24.32
C PRO A 24 -4.67 -10.14 -24.68
N ALA A 25 -4.98 -8.88 -24.96
CA ALA A 25 -3.98 -7.85 -25.31
C ALA A 25 -3.20 -7.32 -24.08
N LEU A 26 -2.98 -8.18 -23.08
CA LEU A 26 -2.33 -7.89 -21.82
C LEU A 26 -0.87 -7.46 -22.05
N LYS A 27 -0.50 -6.33 -21.48
CA LYS A 27 0.86 -5.78 -21.50
C LYS A 27 1.44 -5.80 -20.09
N ILE A 28 2.66 -6.30 -20.00
CA ILE A 28 3.45 -6.39 -18.78
C ILE A 28 4.73 -5.57 -18.96
N TYR A 29 5.11 -4.84 -17.92
CA TYR A 29 6.40 -4.14 -17.89
C TYR A 29 7.49 -5.19 -17.73
N ASN A 30 8.35 -5.35 -18.72
CA ASN A 30 9.47 -6.27 -18.69
C ASN A 30 10.75 -5.48 -18.40
N SER A 31 11.41 -5.77 -17.29
CA SER A 31 12.59 -4.99 -16.91
C SER A 31 13.92 -5.39 -17.54
N LEU A 32 13.95 -6.49 -18.30
CA LEU A 32 15.07 -6.81 -19.21
C LEU A 32 15.08 -5.83 -20.39
N THR A 33 13.89 -5.49 -20.92
CA THR A 33 13.73 -4.53 -22.03
C THR A 33 13.49 -3.10 -21.54
N ARG A 34 13.13 -2.91 -20.26
CA ARG A 34 12.64 -1.66 -19.65
C ARG A 34 11.39 -1.08 -20.33
N THR A 35 10.63 -1.91 -21.04
CA THR A 35 9.44 -1.49 -21.81
C THR A 35 8.19 -2.31 -21.45
N LYS A 36 7.01 -1.82 -21.85
CA LYS A 36 5.78 -2.63 -21.84
C LYS A 36 5.83 -3.59 -23.03
N ASN A 37 5.79 -4.90 -22.78
CA ASN A 37 5.70 -5.93 -23.82
C ASN A 37 4.37 -6.68 -23.69
N ASN A 38 3.87 -7.22 -24.80
CA ASN A 38 2.69 -8.09 -24.77
C ASN A 38 3.04 -9.36 -23.98
N PHE A 39 2.16 -9.78 -23.08
CA PHE A 39 2.29 -11.02 -22.34
C PHE A 39 1.94 -12.20 -23.27
N VAL A 40 2.88 -13.12 -23.41
CA VAL A 40 2.70 -14.38 -24.14
C VAL A 40 3.25 -15.49 -23.25
N PRO A 41 2.39 -16.34 -22.65
CA PRO A 41 2.86 -17.43 -21.80
C PRO A 41 3.51 -18.54 -22.65
N VAL A 42 4.41 -19.32 -22.03
CA VAL A 42 5.14 -20.43 -22.68
C VAL A 42 4.18 -21.54 -23.11
N ASP A 43 3.18 -21.85 -22.29
CA ASP A 43 2.01 -22.63 -22.67
C ASP A 43 0.77 -21.71 -22.61
N PRO A 44 -0.07 -21.61 -23.66
CA PRO A 44 -1.26 -20.75 -23.61
C PRO A 44 -2.24 -21.07 -22.48
N THR A 45 -2.16 -22.28 -21.90
CA THR A 45 -3.02 -22.71 -20.82
C THR A 45 -2.46 -22.42 -19.43
N ASP A 46 -1.14 -22.25 -19.25
CA ASP A 46 -0.48 -22.17 -17.94
C ASP A 46 0.40 -20.90 -17.79
N ALA A 47 0.33 -20.24 -16.63
CA ALA A 47 1.13 -19.07 -16.29
C ALA A 47 1.71 -19.13 -14.86
N HIS A 48 2.93 -18.62 -14.66
CA HIS A 48 3.68 -18.71 -13.39
C HIS A 48 4.03 -17.32 -12.79
N LEU A 49 4.15 -17.17 -11.45
CA LEU A 49 4.29 -15.88 -10.72
C LEU A 49 4.97 -16.05 -9.33
N GLY A 50 5.56 -14.99 -8.72
CA GLY A 50 6.36 -15.06 -7.47
C GLY A 50 6.48 -13.82 -6.53
N HIS A 51 7.44 -13.88 -5.58
CA HIS A 51 7.70 -13.09 -4.34
C HIS A 51 7.79 -11.53 -4.45
N ALA A 52 7.91 -10.68 -3.40
CA ALA A 52 7.81 -10.82 -1.93
C ALA A 52 6.80 -9.79 -1.32
N LYS A 53 7.16 -8.53 -0.99
CA LYS A 53 6.24 -7.39 -0.63
C LYS A 53 5.17 -7.10 -1.71
N ASN A 54 5.47 -7.62 -2.89
CA ASN A 54 4.60 -8.05 -3.97
C ASN A 54 3.33 -8.81 -3.56
N TYR A 55 3.19 -9.43 -2.37
CA TYR A 55 2.07 -10.34 -2.05
C TYR A 55 0.71 -9.73 -2.34
N VAL A 56 0.42 -8.50 -1.89
CA VAL A 56 -0.88 -7.85 -2.16
C VAL A 56 -1.06 -7.58 -3.66
N SER A 57 -0.01 -7.11 -4.35
CA SER A 57 -0.07 -6.91 -5.81
C SER A 57 -0.29 -8.22 -6.57
N THR A 58 0.40 -9.27 -6.14
CA THR A 58 0.39 -10.62 -6.68
C THR A 58 -0.94 -11.32 -6.40
N ASP A 59 -1.53 -11.07 -5.23
CA ASP A 59 -2.82 -11.60 -4.83
C ASP A 59 -4.01 -10.86 -5.44
N ILE A 60 -3.80 -9.64 -5.96
CA ILE A 60 -4.73 -8.96 -6.88
C ILE A 60 -4.53 -9.44 -8.32
N ILE A 61 -3.27 -9.55 -8.77
CA ILE A 61 -2.92 -9.97 -10.14
C ILE A 61 -3.32 -11.44 -10.40
N ARG A 62 -3.18 -12.33 -9.42
CA ARG A 62 -3.49 -13.77 -9.55
C ARG A 62 -4.96 -14.03 -9.89
N PRO A 63 -5.96 -13.50 -9.14
CA PRO A 63 -7.36 -13.51 -9.54
C PRO A 63 -7.65 -12.80 -10.87
N ILE A 64 -6.98 -11.70 -11.21
CA ILE A 64 -7.19 -11.07 -12.53
C ILE A 64 -6.71 -12.02 -13.64
N MET A 65 -5.51 -12.59 -13.52
CA MET A 65 -4.99 -13.57 -14.48
C MET A 65 -5.88 -14.80 -14.60
N LYS A 66 -6.37 -15.34 -13.47
CA LYS A 66 -7.17 -16.56 -13.42
C LYS A 66 -8.65 -16.35 -13.79
N ASP A 67 -9.30 -15.40 -13.14
CA ASP A 67 -10.77 -15.28 -13.10
C ASP A 67 -11.32 -14.13 -13.97
N TYR A 68 -10.45 -13.23 -14.46
CA TYR A 68 -10.76 -12.27 -15.53
C TYR A 68 -10.23 -12.74 -16.88
N PHE A 69 -8.93 -13.03 -16.99
CA PHE A 69 -8.29 -13.45 -18.25
C PHE A 69 -8.35 -14.97 -18.54
N GLY A 70 -8.72 -15.81 -17.57
CA GLY A 70 -8.94 -17.23 -17.79
C GLY A 70 -7.68 -18.13 -17.80
N PHE A 71 -6.51 -17.61 -17.45
CA PHE A 71 -5.28 -18.41 -17.40
C PHE A 71 -5.28 -19.41 -16.24
N ARG A 72 -4.73 -20.62 -16.41
CA ARG A 72 -4.44 -21.49 -15.26
C ARG A 72 -3.14 -21.01 -14.62
N VAL A 73 -3.24 -20.41 -13.44
CA VAL A 73 -2.08 -19.82 -12.76
C VAL A 73 -1.45 -20.81 -11.78
N LYS A 74 -0.22 -21.26 -12.07
CA LYS A 74 0.63 -22.02 -11.15
C LYS A 74 1.54 -21.03 -10.39
N PHE A 75 1.00 -20.48 -9.31
CA PHE A 75 1.71 -19.57 -8.42
C PHE A 75 2.72 -20.34 -7.54
N VAL A 76 3.95 -19.82 -7.40
CA VAL A 76 5.00 -20.44 -6.58
C VAL A 76 5.63 -19.39 -5.67
N MET A 77 5.74 -19.73 -4.38
CA MET A 77 6.15 -18.80 -3.33
C MET A 77 7.10 -19.55 -2.39
N ASN A 78 8.39 -19.22 -2.41
CA ASN A 78 9.37 -19.80 -1.48
C ASN A 78 9.34 -19.09 -0.13
N THR A 79 9.71 -19.79 0.94
CA THR A 79 10.09 -19.14 2.22
C THR A 79 11.59 -19.29 2.37
N THR A 80 12.32 -18.19 2.56
CA THR A 80 13.71 -18.25 3.04
C THR A 80 13.66 -18.43 4.56
N ASP A 81 13.93 -19.65 5.01
CA ASP A 81 13.93 -20.08 6.41
C ASP A 81 15.34 -20.05 7.03
N ILE A 82 16.38 -19.90 6.21
CA ILE A 82 17.78 -19.74 6.62
C ILE A 82 18.40 -18.49 5.96
N ASP A 83 18.85 -17.53 6.78
CA ASP A 83 19.58 -16.33 6.34
C ASP A 83 20.45 -15.81 7.50
N ASP A 84 21.48 -15.01 7.20
CA ASP A 84 22.31 -14.39 8.23
C ASP A 84 21.47 -13.55 9.23
N LYS A 85 20.42 -12.87 8.75
CA LYS A 85 19.52 -12.08 9.61
C LYS A 85 18.64 -12.96 10.50
N ILE A 86 18.21 -14.12 10.00
CA ILE A 86 17.41 -15.09 10.76
C ILE A 86 18.28 -15.69 11.88
N ILE A 87 19.52 -16.08 11.56
CA ILE A 87 20.50 -16.59 12.53
C ILE A 87 20.77 -15.55 13.64
N VAL A 88 21.09 -14.31 13.25
CA VAL A 88 21.35 -13.22 14.21
C VAL A 88 20.13 -12.92 15.06
N SER A 89 18.93 -12.81 14.46
CA SER A 89 17.69 -12.56 15.19
C SER A 89 17.36 -13.69 16.17
N GLY A 90 17.49 -14.96 15.75
CA GLY A 90 17.28 -16.12 16.62
C GLY A 90 18.24 -16.14 17.81
N ARG A 91 19.52 -15.84 17.59
CA ARG A 91 20.53 -15.73 18.65
C ARG A 91 20.22 -14.57 19.61
N GLN A 92 19.86 -13.41 19.09
CA GLN A 92 19.46 -12.24 19.88
C GLN A 92 18.23 -12.53 20.76
N GLN A 93 17.19 -13.14 20.19
CA GLN A 93 15.97 -13.51 20.91
C GLN A 93 16.26 -14.55 22.01
N TYR A 94 17.11 -15.55 21.74
CA TYR A 94 17.56 -16.51 22.76
C TYR A 94 18.32 -15.82 23.90
N LEU A 95 19.27 -14.93 23.59
CA LEU A 95 20.05 -14.20 24.60
C LEU A 95 19.15 -13.28 25.45
N LEU A 96 18.18 -12.61 24.83
CA LEU A 96 17.20 -11.78 25.53
C LEU A 96 16.25 -12.61 26.40
N ALA A 97 15.77 -13.75 25.91
CA ALA A 97 14.92 -14.65 26.69
C ALA A 97 15.66 -15.17 27.93
N ARG A 98 16.91 -15.60 27.77
CA ARG A 98 17.79 -15.96 28.90
C ARG A 98 18.06 -14.80 29.83
N PHE A 99 18.32 -13.59 29.30
CA PHE A 99 18.52 -12.41 30.14
C PHE A 99 17.28 -12.10 30.99
N LYS A 100 16.08 -12.20 30.39
CA LYS A 100 14.81 -12.07 31.08
C LYS A 100 14.63 -13.15 32.16
N GLU A 101 14.93 -14.41 31.86
CA GLU A 101 14.85 -15.54 32.80
C GLU A 101 15.85 -15.38 33.97
N ASP A 102 17.14 -15.20 33.66
CA ASP A 102 18.26 -15.06 34.62
C ASP A 102 18.07 -13.87 35.60
N HIS A 103 17.21 -12.89 35.27
CA HIS A 103 16.94 -11.69 36.09
C HIS A 103 15.47 -11.55 36.53
N SER A 104 14.60 -12.49 36.16
CA SER A 104 13.21 -12.54 36.64
C SER A 104 13.17 -13.06 38.07
N VAL A 105 12.43 -12.35 38.93
CA VAL A 105 12.18 -12.76 40.31
C VAL A 105 10.69 -13.00 40.45
N GLU A 106 10.30 -14.24 40.78
CA GLU A 106 8.89 -14.58 41.00
C GLU A 106 8.26 -13.65 42.06
N GLY A 107 7.15 -13.01 41.71
CA GLY A 107 6.44 -12.08 42.59
C GLY A 107 7.01 -10.65 42.68
N ALA A 108 8.03 -10.28 41.89
CA ALA A 108 8.57 -8.92 41.92
C ALA A 108 7.64 -7.88 41.27
N THR A 109 7.23 -6.88 42.06
CA THR A 109 6.40 -5.75 41.60
C THR A 109 7.21 -4.60 40.96
N MET A 110 8.54 -4.66 41.01
CA MET A 110 9.46 -3.58 40.62
C MET A 110 10.57 -4.12 39.70
N MET A 111 11.15 -3.24 38.88
CA MET A 111 12.25 -3.59 37.98
C MET A 111 13.53 -3.93 38.76
N ASN A 112 14.27 -4.92 38.28
CA ASN A 112 15.57 -5.30 38.84
C ASN A 112 16.65 -4.27 38.44
N ASP A 113 17.45 -3.78 39.39
CA ASP A 113 18.53 -2.81 39.15
C ASP A 113 19.55 -3.29 38.11
N ALA A 114 19.78 -4.61 38.02
CA ALA A 114 20.65 -5.19 36.98
C ALA A 114 20.06 -5.00 35.57
N ILE A 115 18.73 -5.10 35.42
CA ILE A 115 18.03 -4.83 34.16
C ILE A 115 18.16 -3.35 33.79
N LEU A 116 17.93 -2.45 34.75
CA LEU A 116 18.06 -1.00 34.53
C LEU A 116 19.49 -0.61 34.15
N SER A 117 20.50 -1.19 34.82
CA SER A 117 21.92 -0.95 34.54
C SER A 117 22.32 -1.41 33.14
N GLN A 118 22.00 -2.65 32.75
CA GLN A 118 22.29 -3.14 31.40
C GLN A 118 21.51 -2.38 30.33
N THR A 119 20.26 -1.96 30.61
CA THR A 119 19.46 -1.19 29.64
C THR A 119 20.02 0.21 29.43
N ARG A 120 20.58 0.88 30.47
CA ARG A 120 21.31 2.15 30.28
C ARG A 120 22.56 1.97 29.41
N ALA A 121 23.30 0.88 29.58
CA ALA A 121 24.46 0.57 28.75
C ALA A 121 24.07 0.22 27.29
N ALA A 122 22.98 -0.52 27.10
CA ALA A 122 22.39 -0.81 25.78
C ALA A 122 21.95 0.48 25.07
N PHE A 123 21.33 1.41 25.80
CA PHE A 123 20.91 2.72 25.29
C PHE A 123 22.12 3.54 24.81
N GLN A 124 23.19 3.62 25.62
CA GLN A 124 24.44 4.29 25.26
C GLN A 124 25.12 3.65 24.03
N HIS A 125 25.14 2.32 23.94
CA HIS A 125 25.63 1.61 22.76
C HIS A 125 24.79 1.93 21.51
N TYR A 126 23.45 1.94 21.66
CA TYR A 126 22.52 2.21 20.56
C TYR A 126 22.66 3.63 20.01
N ILE A 127 22.72 4.67 20.87
CA ILE A 127 22.90 6.06 20.39
C ILE A 127 24.24 6.24 19.70
N THR A 128 25.32 5.67 20.25
CA THR A 128 26.68 5.75 19.67
C THR A 128 26.74 5.14 18.27
N LYS A 129 26.03 4.02 18.05
CA LYS A 129 26.01 3.30 16.78
C LYS A 129 25.07 3.92 15.74
N ASN A 130 23.89 4.38 16.15
CA ASN A 130 22.80 4.72 15.23
C ASN A 130 22.53 6.22 15.09
N LEU A 131 22.96 7.04 16.06
CA LEU A 131 22.72 8.48 16.16
C LEU A 131 24.03 9.25 16.42
N PRO A 132 25.04 9.18 15.54
CA PRO A 132 26.41 9.66 15.80
C PRO A 132 26.53 11.18 16.07
N SER A 133 25.49 11.98 15.75
CA SER A 133 25.41 13.40 16.10
C SER A 133 24.97 13.65 17.56
N ILE A 134 24.62 12.60 18.30
CA ILE A 134 24.29 12.63 19.73
C ILE A 134 25.53 12.12 20.51
N PRO A 135 26.01 12.85 21.54
CA PRO A 135 27.09 12.39 22.42
C PRO A 135 26.79 11.05 23.07
N SER A 136 27.77 10.14 23.10
CA SER A 136 27.65 8.78 23.62
C SER A 136 27.35 8.68 25.12
N ASP A 137 27.64 9.75 25.87
CA ASP A 137 27.40 9.92 27.31
C ASP A 137 26.03 10.54 27.64
N THR A 138 25.20 10.85 26.64
CA THR A 138 23.86 11.41 26.83
C THR A 138 23.03 10.53 27.75
N SER A 139 22.49 11.10 28.83
CA SER A 139 21.60 10.39 29.74
C SER A 139 20.18 10.27 29.17
N PRO A 140 19.40 9.24 29.57
CA PRO A 140 17.99 9.09 29.16
C PRO A 140 17.16 10.35 29.37
N GLU A 141 17.39 11.03 30.49
CA GLU A 141 16.68 12.24 30.93
C GLU A 141 16.95 13.43 29.99
N ALA A 142 18.18 13.55 29.47
CA ALA A 142 18.60 14.65 28.59
C ALA A 142 18.34 14.38 27.08
N PHE A 143 17.95 13.16 26.72
CA PHE A 143 17.91 12.70 25.32
C PHE A 143 16.90 13.48 24.47
N SER A 144 15.67 13.66 24.94
CA SER A 144 14.60 14.33 24.18
C SER A 144 14.96 15.77 23.81
N ASP A 145 15.43 16.54 24.80
CA ASP A 145 15.88 17.93 24.62
C ASP A 145 17.09 18.05 23.68
N LEU A 146 17.95 17.03 23.65
CA LEU A 146 19.12 17.02 22.77
C LEU A 146 18.74 16.65 21.34
N VAL A 147 17.86 15.66 21.14
CA VAL A 147 17.27 15.32 19.85
C VAL A 147 16.60 16.55 19.23
N ALA A 148 15.74 17.26 19.97
CA ALA A 148 15.03 18.44 19.48
C ALA A 148 15.97 19.61 19.08
N ARG A 149 17.18 19.67 19.66
CA ARG A 149 18.21 20.66 19.32
C ARG A 149 19.05 20.26 18.10
N VAL A 150 19.41 18.98 17.99
CA VAL A 150 20.31 18.44 16.96
C VAL A 150 19.55 18.13 15.66
N TYR A 151 18.38 17.49 15.76
CA TYR A 151 17.56 17.08 14.63
C TYR A 151 16.31 17.95 14.56
N LYS A 152 16.39 19.06 13.81
CA LYS A 152 15.25 19.95 13.57
C LYS A 152 14.36 19.40 12.46
N ASP A 153 13.04 19.47 12.65
CA ASP A 153 12.08 19.11 11.61
C ASP A 153 12.21 20.04 10.38
N LYS A 154 12.45 19.42 9.23
CA LYS A 154 12.45 20.07 7.92
C LYS A 154 11.01 20.32 7.46
N GLN A 155 10.46 21.47 7.84
CA GLN A 155 9.12 21.87 7.40
C GLN A 155 9.16 22.34 5.95
N GLY A 156 8.48 21.61 5.05
CA GLY A 156 8.31 21.98 3.64
C GLY A 156 9.34 21.41 2.65
N GLU A 157 10.32 20.62 3.10
CA GLU A 157 11.15 19.81 2.19
C GLU A 157 10.51 18.43 1.93
N PRO A 158 10.78 17.78 0.78
CA PRO A 158 10.42 16.38 0.56
C PRO A 158 11.12 15.48 1.58
N VAL A 159 10.36 14.62 2.26
CA VAL A 159 10.90 13.65 3.21
C VAL A 159 11.67 12.56 2.45
N THR A 160 12.91 12.29 2.84
CA THR A 160 13.74 11.24 2.24
C THR A 160 13.70 9.95 3.06
N VAL A 161 14.13 8.83 2.46
CA VAL A 161 14.27 7.54 3.15
C VAL A 161 15.24 7.66 4.35
N ASP A 162 16.30 8.45 4.24
CA ASP A 162 17.23 8.69 5.35
C ASP A 162 16.58 9.47 6.49
N ASP A 163 15.69 10.42 6.20
CA ASP A 163 14.90 11.13 7.22
C ASP A 163 13.94 10.16 7.94
N LEU A 164 13.32 9.21 7.22
CA LEU A 164 12.46 8.18 7.81
C LEU A 164 13.26 7.21 8.71
N LEU A 165 14.42 6.74 8.24
CA LEU A 165 15.32 5.88 9.01
C LEU A 165 15.85 6.60 10.27
N LEU A 166 16.16 7.89 10.17
CA LEU A 166 16.56 8.71 11.31
C LEU A 166 15.41 8.86 12.32
N ARG A 167 14.19 9.18 11.86
CA ARG A 167 13.00 9.27 12.70
C ARG A 167 12.72 7.96 13.44
N ALA A 168 12.82 6.82 12.75
CA ALA A 168 12.67 5.50 13.37
C ALA A 168 13.73 5.26 14.46
N ARG A 169 15.01 5.50 14.17
CA ARG A 169 16.11 5.32 15.13
C ARG A 169 15.96 6.20 16.37
N VAL A 170 15.57 7.47 16.18
CA VAL A 170 15.26 8.41 17.25
C VAL A 170 14.05 7.94 18.06
N GLY A 171 13.01 7.42 17.41
CA GLY A 171 11.83 6.84 18.05
C GLY A 171 12.15 5.69 19.00
N THR A 172 12.92 4.70 18.53
CA THR A 172 13.39 3.57 19.35
C THR A 172 14.19 4.04 20.56
N ALA A 173 15.16 4.94 20.37
CA ALA A 173 15.95 5.49 21.46
C ALA A 173 15.09 6.29 22.46
N ARG A 174 14.09 7.05 21.98
CA ARG A 174 13.17 7.81 22.84
C ARG A 174 12.30 6.90 23.70
N LEU A 175 11.72 5.83 23.13
CA LEU A 175 10.92 4.87 23.90
C LEU A 175 11.75 4.19 25.01
N ALA A 176 12.98 3.80 24.70
CA ALA A 176 13.90 3.25 25.69
C ALA A 176 14.29 4.27 26.76
N ALA A 177 14.51 5.54 26.39
CA ALA A 177 14.81 6.61 27.33
C ALA A 177 13.62 6.91 28.27
N GLU A 178 12.40 6.92 27.75
CA GLU A 178 11.15 7.06 28.54
C GLU A 178 10.99 5.91 29.53
N ALA A 179 11.22 4.67 29.09
CA ALA A 179 11.16 3.48 29.96
C ALA A 179 12.25 3.48 31.06
N LEU A 180 13.43 4.03 30.77
CA LEU A 180 14.53 4.20 31.75
C LEU A 180 14.29 5.32 32.77
N GLN A 181 13.48 6.33 32.43
CA GLN A 181 13.08 7.43 33.32
C GLN A 181 11.94 7.03 34.25
N ALA A 182 10.95 6.30 33.73
CA ALA A 182 9.80 5.81 34.48
C ALA A 182 9.62 4.30 34.23
N PRO A 183 10.38 3.43 34.93
CA PRO A 183 10.25 1.98 34.78
C PRO A 183 8.85 1.52 35.18
N GLY A 184 8.07 1.08 34.18
CA GLY A 184 6.75 0.49 34.36
C GLY A 184 6.82 -0.96 34.82
N SER A 185 5.81 -1.75 34.45
CA SER A 185 5.87 -3.21 34.63
C SER A 185 6.98 -3.82 33.75
N PRO A 186 7.54 -5.00 34.09
CA PRO A 186 8.49 -5.71 33.23
C PRO A 186 8.02 -5.86 31.79
N VAL A 187 6.73 -6.16 31.57
CA VAL A 187 6.13 -6.32 30.23
C VAL A 187 6.18 -5.00 29.44
N ASP A 188 5.75 -3.89 30.04
CA ASP A 188 5.77 -2.57 29.39
C ASP A 188 7.21 -2.09 29.12
N PHE A 189 8.11 -2.26 30.09
CA PHE A 189 9.52 -1.87 29.97
C PHE A 189 10.22 -2.61 28.83
N PHE A 190 10.08 -3.95 28.75
CA PHE A 190 10.69 -4.73 27.68
C PHE A 190 10.08 -4.41 26.31
N SER A 191 8.76 -4.17 26.22
CA SER A 191 8.12 -3.75 24.96
C SER A 191 8.69 -2.43 24.37
N LYS A 192 9.35 -1.61 25.20
CA LYS A 192 9.97 -0.33 24.82
C LYS A 192 11.51 -0.40 24.69
N THR A 193 12.14 -1.49 25.12
CA THR A 193 13.60 -1.61 25.27
C THR A 193 14.21 -2.82 24.57
N ASP A 194 13.41 -3.81 24.16
CA ASP A 194 13.90 -5.00 23.46
C ASP A 194 14.74 -4.66 22.22
N ASP A 195 14.32 -3.67 21.41
CA ASP A 195 15.05 -3.20 20.21
C ASP A 195 16.50 -2.71 20.50
N ILE A 196 16.76 -2.18 21.71
CA ILE A 196 18.12 -1.76 22.11
C ILE A 196 18.87 -2.88 22.82
N LEU A 197 18.18 -3.75 23.55
CA LEU A 197 18.75 -4.86 24.30
C LEU A 197 19.19 -6.02 23.39
N LEU A 198 18.38 -6.41 22.40
CA LEU A 198 18.67 -7.47 21.44
C LEU A 198 20.08 -7.35 20.83
N PRO A 199 20.45 -6.25 20.14
CA PRO A 199 21.80 -6.12 19.55
C PRO A 199 22.90 -5.95 20.60
N TYR A 200 22.60 -5.39 21.78
CA TYR A 200 23.59 -5.18 22.83
C TYR A 200 24.00 -6.48 23.53
N LEU A 201 23.04 -7.33 23.89
CA LEU A 201 23.29 -8.64 24.48
C LEU A 201 24.08 -9.55 23.52
N ASP A 202 23.85 -9.43 22.20
CA ASP A 202 24.63 -10.15 21.19
C ASP A 202 26.10 -9.70 21.12
N VAL A 203 26.37 -8.39 21.28
CA VAL A 203 27.75 -7.88 21.41
C VAL A 203 28.45 -8.41 22.67
N LEU A 204 27.73 -8.58 23.78
CA LEU A 204 28.30 -9.10 25.03
C LEU A 204 28.49 -10.63 25.02
N HIS A 205 27.56 -11.38 24.43
CA HIS A 205 27.44 -12.82 24.64
C HIS A 205 27.42 -13.66 23.37
N GLY A 206 27.14 -13.10 22.18
CA GLY A 206 27.09 -13.84 20.92
C GLY A 206 28.39 -14.59 20.62
N ALA A 207 29.54 -13.91 20.78
CA ALA A 207 30.88 -14.50 20.62
C ALA A 207 31.27 -15.53 21.71
N SER A 208 30.41 -15.80 22.70
CA SER A 208 30.57 -16.88 23.67
C SER A 208 29.71 -18.12 23.35
N MET A 209 28.67 -17.94 22.53
CA MET A 209 27.89 -19.03 21.92
C MET A 209 28.60 -19.58 20.69
N ASP A 210 29.26 -18.71 19.92
CA ASP A 210 30.23 -19.08 18.88
C ASP A 210 31.48 -19.69 19.57
N SER A 211 31.61 -21.02 19.56
CA SER A 211 32.46 -21.78 20.51
C SER A 211 33.98 -21.73 20.28
N ASN A 212 34.52 -20.62 19.76
CA ASN A 212 35.97 -20.48 19.50
C ASN A 212 36.50 -19.06 19.74
N LYS A 213 37.08 -18.81 20.93
CA LYS A 213 37.61 -17.51 21.35
C LYS A 213 38.83 -16.97 20.57
N ASN A 214 39.40 -17.75 19.65
CA ASN A 214 40.75 -17.50 19.13
C ASN A 214 40.88 -17.30 17.60
N ASP A 215 39.79 -17.29 16.82
CA ASP A 215 39.90 -17.12 15.36
C ASP A 215 39.23 -15.83 14.83
N LYS A 216 40.06 -14.83 14.53
CA LYS A 216 39.64 -13.56 13.92
C LYS A 216 39.35 -13.66 12.42
N SER A 217 39.59 -14.80 11.77
CA SER A 217 39.40 -14.94 10.31
C SER A 217 37.94 -15.14 9.88
N LEU A 218 37.02 -15.45 10.81
CA LEU A 218 35.64 -15.85 10.52
C LEU A 218 34.59 -14.74 10.74
N GLN A 219 34.99 -13.48 10.84
CA GLN A 219 34.06 -12.38 11.22
C GLN A 219 33.35 -11.65 10.06
N ASP A 220 33.78 -11.81 8.81
CA ASP A 220 33.10 -11.21 7.65
C ASP A 220 32.45 -12.28 6.76
N ASP A 221 31.15 -12.13 6.51
CA ASP A 221 30.48 -12.38 5.22
C ASP A 221 28.97 -12.16 5.39
N GLY A 222 28.55 -10.90 5.48
CA GLY A 222 27.15 -10.49 5.31
C GLY A 222 26.98 -9.88 3.92
N GLU A 223 26.32 -10.58 2.99
CA GLU A 223 26.12 -10.08 1.62
C GLU A 223 24.97 -9.05 1.57
N GLY A 224 25.30 -7.85 2.04
CA GLY A 224 24.41 -6.70 2.08
C GLY A 224 25.08 -5.48 2.70
N SER A 225 25.81 -4.70 1.90
CA SER A 225 26.37 -3.37 2.25
C SER A 225 27.41 -3.29 3.38
N LEU A 226 27.90 -4.40 3.95
CA LEU A 226 28.79 -4.37 5.12
C LEU A 226 30.11 -5.18 5.03
N SER A 227 30.43 -5.83 3.90
CA SER A 227 31.71 -6.55 3.76
C SER A 227 32.90 -5.58 3.60
N LYS A 228 33.55 -5.24 4.72
CA LYS A 228 34.86 -4.55 4.78
C LYS A 228 36.01 -5.48 5.18
N GLY A 229 35.79 -6.79 5.09
CA GLY A 229 36.77 -7.84 5.36
C GLY A 229 37.60 -8.28 4.16
N THR A 230 38.59 -9.15 4.43
CA THR A 230 39.51 -9.73 3.45
C THR A 230 38.80 -10.79 2.59
N SER A 231 38.07 -10.36 1.57
CA SER A 231 37.27 -11.29 0.77
C SER A 231 38.13 -12.30 0.00
N MET A 232 37.72 -13.58 0.01
CA MET A 232 38.28 -14.62 -0.87
C MET A 232 37.83 -14.49 -2.34
N LYS A 233 37.09 -13.43 -2.67
CA LYS A 233 36.47 -13.25 -3.99
C LYS A 233 37.50 -12.71 -4.99
N TRP A 234 37.50 -13.27 -6.20
CA TRP A 234 38.31 -12.73 -7.32
C TRP A 234 37.75 -11.42 -7.89
N SER A 235 36.52 -11.05 -7.53
CA SER A 235 35.86 -9.79 -7.89
C SER A 235 34.75 -9.50 -6.87
N ASP A 236 34.56 -8.23 -6.53
CA ASP A 236 33.47 -7.75 -5.67
C ASP A 236 32.07 -8.11 -6.21
N SER A 237 31.96 -8.42 -7.51
CA SER A 237 30.74 -8.87 -8.18
C SER A 237 30.38 -10.34 -7.93
N HIS A 238 31.24 -11.12 -7.27
CA HIS A 238 30.95 -12.50 -6.91
C HIS A 238 30.07 -12.57 -5.66
N PHE A 239 29.11 -13.49 -5.67
CA PHE A 239 28.21 -13.80 -4.56
C PHE A 239 28.34 -15.26 -4.16
N ALA A 240 27.95 -15.60 -2.93
CA ALA A 240 28.06 -16.98 -2.44
C ALA A 240 26.93 -17.89 -2.96
N LEU A 241 27.29 -19.09 -3.42
CA LEU A 241 26.33 -20.18 -3.67
C LEU A 241 26.21 -21.10 -2.45
N TRP A 242 27.32 -21.30 -1.74
CA TRP A 242 27.39 -22.02 -0.48
C TRP A 242 28.26 -21.22 0.48
N LYS A 243 27.79 -21.02 1.70
CA LYS A 243 28.50 -20.31 2.77
C LYS A 243 28.91 -21.33 3.83
N ALA A 244 30.17 -21.30 4.26
CA ALA A 244 30.59 -22.07 5.42
C ALA A 244 29.87 -21.54 6.66
N SER A 245 29.27 -22.43 7.45
CA SER A 245 28.58 -22.05 8.69
C SER A 245 29.59 -21.91 9.82
N LYS A 246 29.41 -20.91 10.69
CA LYS A 246 30.26 -20.74 11.88
C LYS A 246 29.91 -21.80 12.94
N PRO A 247 30.83 -22.16 13.86
CA PRO A 247 30.51 -23.07 14.95
C PRO A 247 29.34 -22.55 15.80
N GLY A 248 28.22 -23.27 15.82
CA GLY A 248 26.98 -22.87 16.49
C GLY A 248 25.88 -22.37 15.54
N GLU A 249 26.20 -22.03 14.28
CA GLU A 249 25.19 -21.76 13.24
C GLU A 249 24.60 -23.07 12.67
N PRO A 250 23.37 -23.06 12.14
CA PRO A 250 22.81 -24.17 11.37
C PRO A 250 23.73 -24.53 10.19
N ALA A 251 23.98 -25.83 10.00
CA ALA A 251 24.89 -26.34 8.99
C ALA A 251 24.41 -27.70 8.44
N TRP A 252 24.64 -27.90 7.14
CA TRP A 252 24.36 -29.12 6.41
C TRP A 252 25.64 -29.68 5.77
N PRO A 253 25.76 -31.02 5.66
CA PRO A 253 26.89 -31.66 5.02
C PRO A 253 26.85 -31.46 3.50
N ASN A 254 28.00 -31.13 2.93
CA ASN A 254 28.21 -30.88 1.51
C ASN A 254 29.65 -31.28 1.12
N PRO A 255 29.92 -31.75 -0.13
CA PRO A 255 31.27 -31.97 -0.67
C PRO A 255 32.30 -30.86 -0.41
N TRP A 256 31.90 -29.59 -0.31
CA TRP A 256 32.78 -28.45 -0.03
C TRP A 256 32.89 -28.08 1.47
N GLY A 257 32.31 -28.89 2.36
CA GLY A 257 32.31 -28.69 3.81
C GLY A 257 30.95 -28.34 4.41
N GLN A 258 30.89 -28.32 5.73
CA GLN A 258 29.69 -27.94 6.49
C GLN A 258 29.32 -26.49 6.22
N GLY A 259 28.05 -26.25 5.91
CA GLY A 259 27.58 -24.89 5.62
C GLY A 259 26.11 -24.81 5.26
N ARG A 260 25.74 -23.76 4.55
CA ARG A 260 24.36 -23.41 4.20
C ARG A 260 24.31 -22.75 2.83
N PRO A 261 23.15 -22.80 2.11
CA PRO A 261 23.02 -22.12 0.83
C PRO A 261 23.25 -20.60 0.95
N GLY A 262 23.62 -19.97 -0.16
CA GLY A 262 23.54 -18.52 -0.33
C GLY A 262 22.16 -18.10 -0.82
N TRP A 263 21.68 -16.95 -0.35
CA TRP A 263 20.33 -16.42 -0.60
C TRP A 263 19.88 -16.48 -2.08
N HIS A 264 20.79 -16.27 -3.03
CA HIS A 264 20.45 -16.26 -4.47
C HIS A 264 20.26 -17.66 -5.10
N ILE A 265 20.87 -18.71 -4.55
CA ILE A 265 20.78 -20.06 -5.13
C ILE A 265 19.47 -20.76 -4.73
N GLU A 266 18.93 -20.47 -3.54
CA GLU A 266 17.66 -21.00 -3.04
C GLU A 266 16.51 -20.76 -4.02
N CYS A 267 16.24 -19.50 -4.35
CA CYS A 267 15.18 -19.10 -5.27
C CYS A 267 15.40 -19.70 -6.68
N SER A 268 16.66 -19.78 -7.11
CA SER A 268 17.03 -20.36 -8.42
C SER A 268 16.73 -21.86 -8.48
N ALA A 269 17.11 -22.61 -7.44
CA ALA A 269 16.91 -24.05 -7.35
C ALA A 269 15.42 -24.41 -7.21
N MET A 270 14.73 -23.79 -6.24
CA MET A 270 13.29 -24.06 -5.99
C MET A 270 12.43 -23.70 -7.20
N ALA A 271 12.65 -22.56 -7.84
CA ALA A 271 11.88 -22.19 -9.02
C ALA A 271 12.15 -23.14 -10.20
N SER A 272 13.41 -23.54 -10.40
CA SER A 272 13.77 -24.47 -11.50
C SER A 272 13.21 -25.88 -11.30
N ASP A 273 13.12 -26.34 -10.05
CA ASP A 273 12.55 -27.66 -9.70
C ASP A 273 11.03 -27.66 -9.85
N VAL A 274 10.34 -26.65 -9.31
CA VAL A 274 8.87 -26.59 -9.30
C VAL A 274 8.29 -26.14 -10.63
N ILE A 275 8.85 -25.12 -11.28
CA ILE A 275 8.32 -24.53 -12.54
C ILE A 275 9.00 -25.15 -13.77
N GLY A 276 10.25 -25.58 -13.64
CA GLY A 276 11.07 -26.03 -14.76
C GLY A 276 11.99 -24.93 -15.29
N LYS A 277 12.53 -25.14 -16.50
CA LYS A 277 13.62 -24.33 -17.08
C LYS A 277 13.20 -22.94 -17.60
N THR A 278 11.92 -22.59 -17.54
CA THR A 278 11.35 -21.38 -18.13
C THR A 278 10.21 -20.87 -17.27
N ILE A 279 10.23 -19.58 -16.93
CA ILE A 279 9.23 -18.93 -16.07
C ILE A 279 8.53 -17.84 -16.89
N ASP A 280 7.21 -17.74 -16.79
CA ASP A 280 6.47 -16.68 -17.48
C ASP A 280 6.68 -15.33 -16.83
N ILE A 281 6.40 -15.24 -15.53
CA ILE A 281 6.58 -14.01 -14.76
C ILE A 281 7.43 -14.32 -13.53
N HIS A 282 8.63 -13.75 -13.48
CA HIS A 282 9.36 -13.61 -12.22
C HIS A 282 9.13 -12.21 -11.65
N SER A 283 8.82 -12.14 -10.35
CA SER A 283 8.44 -10.91 -9.68
C SER A 283 9.14 -10.81 -8.33
N GLY A 284 9.47 -9.57 -7.93
CA GLY A 284 10.25 -9.24 -6.74
C GLY A 284 10.09 -7.77 -6.36
N GLY A 285 10.52 -7.40 -5.14
CA GLY A 285 10.72 -6.00 -4.77
C GLY A 285 11.81 -5.34 -5.62
N VAL A 286 11.82 -4.01 -5.70
CA VAL A 286 12.80 -3.25 -6.51
C VAL A 286 14.25 -3.46 -6.03
N ASP A 287 14.42 -3.75 -4.74
CA ASP A 287 15.64 -4.15 -4.05
C ASP A 287 16.19 -5.52 -4.53
N LEU A 288 15.34 -6.41 -5.04
CA LEU A 288 15.71 -7.74 -5.54
C LEU A 288 16.14 -7.76 -7.01
N HIS A 289 16.53 -6.60 -7.57
CA HIS A 289 16.86 -6.48 -8.99
C HIS A 289 18.03 -7.39 -9.41
N SER A 290 19.13 -7.40 -8.65
CA SER A 290 20.28 -8.28 -8.88
C SER A 290 19.90 -9.76 -8.77
N LEU A 291 19.06 -10.09 -7.79
CA LEU A 291 18.59 -11.44 -7.49
C LEU A 291 17.78 -12.03 -8.66
N THR A 292 16.86 -11.23 -9.22
CA THR A 292 16.06 -11.67 -10.39
C THR A 292 16.91 -11.81 -11.64
N MET A 293 17.97 -11.01 -11.78
CA MET A 293 18.88 -11.11 -12.94
C MET A 293 19.69 -12.40 -12.90
N ILE A 294 20.08 -12.85 -11.70
CA ILE A 294 20.79 -14.12 -11.50
C ILE A 294 19.88 -15.30 -11.83
N THR A 295 18.66 -15.36 -11.28
CA THR A 295 17.68 -16.41 -11.60
C THR A 295 17.35 -16.45 -13.10
N SER A 296 17.17 -15.27 -13.73
CA SER A 296 16.90 -15.15 -15.16
C SER A 296 18.07 -15.58 -16.04
N SER A 297 19.31 -15.41 -15.59
CA SER A 297 20.50 -15.82 -16.37
C SER A 297 20.62 -17.34 -16.56
N ALA A 298 19.96 -18.13 -15.70
CA ALA A 298 19.85 -19.59 -15.83
C ALA A 298 18.70 -20.04 -16.76
N SER A 299 17.81 -19.13 -17.18
CA SER A 299 16.60 -19.41 -17.96
C SER A 299 16.55 -18.58 -19.25
N PRO A 300 17.00 -19.13 -20.41
CA PRO A 300 17.05 -18.41 -21.69
C PRO A 300 15.70 -17.95 -22.29
N ARG A 301 14.57 -18.22 -21.61
CA ARG A 301 13.21 -17.85 -22.05
C ARG A 301 12.36 -17.40 -20.85
N LEU A 302 12.69 -16.23 -20.29
CA LEU A 302 11.78 -15.48 -19.42
C LEU A 302 10.83 -14.66 -20.30
N THR A 303 9.51 -14.86 -20.19
CA THR A 303 8.55 -14.17 -21.07
C THR A 303 8.19 -12.76 -20.58
N GLY A 304 8.23 -12.54 -19.26
CA GLY A 304 8.11 -11.22 -18.62
C GLY A 304 8.71 -11.19 -17.21
N GLN A 305 8.89 -9.97 -16.67
CA GLN A 305 9.39 -9.75 -15.32
C GLN A 305 8.59 -8.64 -14.63
N LEU A 306 7.54 -8.99 -13.89
CA LEU A 306 6.72 -8.01 -13.19
C LEU A 306 7.52 -7.36 -12.06
N ARG A 307 8.00 -6.14 -12.31
CA ARG A 307 8.42 -5.22 -11.24
C ARG A 307 7.19 -4.55 -10.64
N THR A 308 6.91 -4.84 -9.38
CA THR A 308 6.17 -3.89 -8.54
C THR A 308 7.16 -2.87 -8.00
N ALA A 309 7.26 -1.74 -8.70
CA ALA A 309 7.79 -0.52 -8.11
C ALA A 309 6.74 0.09 -7.15
N MET A 310 6.33 -0.68 -6.14
CA MET A 310 5.69 -0.11 -4.96
C MET A 310 6.78 0.56 -4.13
N THR A 311 7.10 1.79 -4.51
CA THR A 311 7.63 2.81 -3.60
C THR A 311 6.77 2.81 -2.33
N GLU A 312 7.38 3.12 -1.18
CA GLU A 312 6.73 3.03 0.13
C GLU A 312 5.36 3.71 0.12
N PHE A 313 4.31 2.89 0.21
CA PHE A 313 2.93 3.35 0.16
C PHE A 313 2.55 3.84 1.56
N GLU A 314 2.74 5.14 1.79
CA GLU A 314 2.31 5.77 3.03
C GLU A 314 0.78 5.82 3.07
N VAL A 315 0.19 5.14 4.06
CA VAL A 315 -1.25 5.16 4.30
C VAL A 315 -1.61 6.50 4.95
N THR A 316 -1.85 7.51 4.11
CA THR A 316 -2.22 8.86 4.58
C THR A 316 -3.68 8.91 5.05
N GLU A 317 -3.97 9.84 5.96
CA GLU A 317 -5.34 10.06 6.45
C GLU A 317 -6.30 10.45 5.30
N ASP A 318 -5.81 11.18 4.30
CA ASP A 318 -6.60 11.58 3.13
C ASP A 318 -6.86 10.43 2.15
N LEU A 319 -5.92 9.49 2.00
CA LEU A 319 -6.18 8.22 1.32
C LEU A 319 -7.28 7.43 2.05
N MET A 320 -7.19 7.29 3.37
CA MET A 320 -8.20 6.56 4.14
C MET A 320 -9.60 7.18 4.01
N LYS A 321 -9.71 8.51 4.02
CA LYS A 321 -10.98 9.22 3.73
C LYS A 321 -11.50 8.92 2.32
N ALA A 322 -10.61 8.86 1.32
CA ALA A 322 -11.00 8.53 -0.05
C ALA A 322 -11.50 7.08 -0.19
N VAL A 323 -10.86 6.13 0.48
CA VAL A 323 -11.29 4.72 0.53
C VAL A 323 -12.68 4.60 1.17
N VAL A 324 -12.87 5.14 2.38
CA VAL A 324 -14.16 5.11 3.10
C VAL A 324 -15.28 5.78 2.28
N GLY A 325 -14.97 6.87 1.57
CA GLY A 325 -15.92 7.52 0.66
C GLY A 325 -16.31 6.66 -0.55
N TRP A 326 -15.36 5.92 -1.13
CA TRP A 326 -15.59 5.02 -2.25
C TRP A 326 -16.39 3.77 -1.82
N GLU A 327 -16.04 3.17 -0.67
CA GLU A 327 -16.77 2.06 -0.06
C GLU A 327 -18.22 2.46 0.27
N GLY A 328 -18.43 3.60 0.94
CA GLY A 328 -19.76 4.11 1.26
C GLY A 328 -20.65 4.31 0.01
N LYS A 329 -20.05 4.72 -1.11
CA LYS A 329 -20.74 4.84 -2.40
C LYS A 329 -21.16 3.48 -2.97
N LEU A 330 -20.30 2.47 -2.91
CA LEU A 330 -20.65 1.11 -3.33
C LEU A 330 -21.65 0.44 -2.38
N ASN A 331 -21.51 0.61 -1.07
CA ASN A 331 -22.45 0.11 -0.07
C ASN A 331 -23.88 0.58 -0.35
N ASN A 332 -24.09 1.89 -0.55
CA ASN A 332 -25.40 2.45 -0.86
C ASN A 332 -25.99 1.90 -2.17
N PHE A 333 -25.15 1.70 -3.19
CA PHE A 333 -25.56 1.13 -4.47
C PHE A 333 -25.94 -0.36 -4.36
N PHE A 334 -25.12 -1.17 -3.69
CA PHE A 334 -25.41 -2.57 -3.47
C PHE A 334 -26.64 -2.77 -2.60
N LEU A 335 -26.83 -2.01 -1.52
CA LEU A 335 -28.03 -2.06 -0.68
C LEU A 335 -29.30 -1.76 -1.49
N LYS A 336 -29.29 -0.72 -2.34
CA LYS A 336 -30.40 -0.41 -3.26
C LYS A 336 -30.70 -1.56 -4.22
N ALA A 337 -29.66 -2.15 -4.84
CA ALA A 337 -29.84 -3.25 -5.78
C ALA A 337 -30.28 -4.56 -5.11
N LEU A 338 -29.81 -4.82 -3.89
CA LEU A 338 -30.13 -5.99 -3.07
C LEU A 338 -31.58 -5.92 -2.55
N ASP A 339 -32.03 -4.74 -2.13
CA ASP A 339 -33.42 -4.49 -1.75
C ASP A 339 -34.37 -4.70 -2.94
N ILE A 340 -34.03 -4.13 -4.09
CA ILE A 340 -34.75 -4.36 -5.36
C ILE A 340 -34.79 -5.85 -5.71
N TRP A 341 -33.68 -6.57 -5.57
CA TRP A 341 -33.62 -8.01 -5.87
C TRP A 341 -34.53 -8.84 -4.95
N LYS A 342 -34.51 -8.58 -3.63
CA LYS A 342 -35.35 -9.27 -2.65
C LYS A 342 -36.84 -9.07 -2.87
N HIS A 343 -37.24 -7.87 -3.28
CA HIS A 343 -38.65 -7.50 -3.47
C HIS A 343 -39.13 -7.63 -4.92
N SER A 344 -38.26 -8.01 -5.86
CA SER A 344 -38.64 -8.30 -7.24
C SER A 344 -39.38 -9.63 -7.31
N SER A 345 -40.72 -9.56 -7.28
CA SER A 345 -41.58 -10.69 -7.66
C SER A 345 -41.22 -11.15 -9.07
N ASP A 346 -41.05 -12.45 -9.27
CA ASP A 346 -40.58 -13.06 -10.53
C ASP A 346 -41.65 -12.92 -11.63
N THR A 347 -41.69 -11.73 -12.21
CA THR A 347 -42.78 -11.28 -13.10
C THR A 347 -42.41 -11.66 -14.52
N THR A 348 -43.08 -12.68 -15.05
CA THR A 348 -42.81 -13.30 -16.36
C THR A 348 -43.04 -12.38 -17.58
N ALA A 349 -43.54 -11.16 -17.36
CA ALA A 349 -43.61 -10.13 -18.39
C ALA A 349 -42.26 -9.42 -18.55
N THR A 350 -41.58 -9.59 -19.69
CA THR A 350 -40.43 -8.76 -20.06
C THR A 350 -40.83 -7.28 -20.08
N PRO A 351 -40.27 -6.43 -19.19
CA PRO A 351 -40.57 -5.00 -19.21
C PRO A 351 -40.01 -4.39 -20.50
N GLN A 352 -40.75 -3.46 -21.11
CA GLN A 352 -40.16 -2.59 -22.13
C GLN A 352 -39.08 -1.74 -21.47
N LEU A 353 -37.85 -1.83 -21.98
CA LEU A 353 -36.72 -1.05 -21.48
C LEU A 353 -36.94 0.43 -21.79
N SER A 354 -36.71 1.27 -20.79
CA SER A 354 -36.77 2.73 -20.97
C SER A 354 -35.55 3.23 -21.77
N ALA A 355 -35.61 4.48 -22.24
CA ALA A 355 -34.44 5.15 -22.81
C ALA A 355 -33.27 5.22 -21.79
N ALA A 356 -33.58 5.37 -20.50
CA ALA A 356 -32.60 5.36 -19.42
C ALA A 356 -31.95 3.98 -19.22
N ASP A 357 -32.73 2.88 -19.32
CA ASP A 357 -32.19 1.51 -19.33
C ASP A 357 -31.21 1.32 -20.50
N HIS A 358 -31.60 1.70 -21.72
CA HIS A 358 -30.73 1.59 -22.89
C HIS A 358 -29.44 2.42 -22.74
N GLN A 359 -29.53 3.63 -22.23
CA GLN A 359 -28.36 4.49 -21.97
C GLN A 359 -27.42 3.91 -20.90
N LEU A 360 -27.98 3.29 -19.85
CA LEU A 360 -27.18 2.68 -18.78
C LEU A 360 -26.58 1.34 -19.20
N LEU A 361 -27.29 0.52 -19.98
CA LEU A 361 -26.76 -0.71 -20.58
C LEU A 361 -25.62 -0.38 -21.56
N ASN A 362 -25.75 0.65 -22.39
CA ASN A 362 -24.65 1.14 -23.23
C ASN A 362 -23.46 1.65 -22.39
N SER A 363 -23.73 2.27 -21.23
CA SER A 363 -22.68 2.68 -20.29
C SER A 363 -22.00 1.47 -19.61
N LEU A 364 -22.71 0.37 -19.38
CA LEU A 364 -22.17 -0.89 -18.87
C LEU A 364 -21.27 -1.57 -19.92
N GLU A 365 -21.71 -1.67 -21.18
CA GLU A 365 -20.87 -2.24 -22.24
C GLU A 365 -19.60 -1.39 -22.47
N LYS A 366 -19.71 -0.06 -22.43
CA LYS A 366 -18.52 0.81 -22.43
C LYS A 366 -17.64 0.55 -21.20
N ALA A 367 -18.21 0.45 -20.00
CA ALA A 367 -17.45 0.19 -18.78
C ALA A 367 -16.72 -1.17 -18.82
N LYS A 368 -17.32 -2.21 -19.41
CA LYS A 368 -16.65 -3.51 -19.64
C LYS A 368 -15.42 -3.35 -20.54
N ALA A 369 -15.55 -2.66 -21.67
CA ALA A 369 -14.44 -2.42 -22.59
C ALA A 369 -13.36 -1.50 -21.99
N ASP A 370 -13.75 -0.47 -21.23
CA ASP A 370 -12.82 0.39 -20.50
C ASP A 370 -12.06 -0.39 -19.40
N VAL A 371 -12.72 -1.32 -18.70
CA VAL A 371 -12.11 -2.20 -17.70
C VAL A 371 -11.15 -3.20 -18.34
N ASP A 372 -11.52 -3.82 -19.46
CA ASP A 372 -10.62 -4.72 -20.21
C ASP A 372 -9.36 -3.98 -20.68
N THR A 373 -9.55 -2.77 -21.24
CA THR A 373 -8.45 -1.89 -21.65
C THR A 373 -7.54 -1.52 -20.47
N ALA A 374 -8.10 -1.19 -19.31
CA ALA A 374 -7.35 -0.87 -18.10
C ALA A 374 -6.58 -2.08 -17.54
N LEU A 375 -7.20 -3.25 -17.47
CA LEU A 375 -6.55 -4.46 -16.99
C LEU A 375 -5.47 -4.96 -17.96
N CYS A 376 -5.67 -4.78 -19.26
CA CYS A 376 -4.66 -5.05 -20.27
C CYS A 376 -3.44 -4.10 -20.19
N ASP A 377 -3.53 -2.93 -19.56
CA ASP A 377 -2.37 -2.05 -19.34
C ASP A 377 -1.83 -2.16 -17.90
N LEU A 378 -0.92 -3.10 -17.66
CA LEU A 378 -0.27 -3.31 -16.35
C LEU A 378 -1.24 -3.56 -15.18
N PHE A 379 -2.39 -4.21 -15.42
CA PHE A 379 -3.40 -4.47 -14.38
C PHE A 379 -3.87 -3.19 -13.67
N ASN A 380 -4.22 -2.13 -14.43
CA ASN A 380 -4.50 -0.79 -13.88
C ASN A 380 -5.79 -0.74 -13.04
N THR A 381 -5.71 -1.20 -11.79
CA THR A 381 -6.83 -1.29 -10.85
C THR A 381 -7.38 0.08 -10.45
N SER A 382 -6.57 1.13 -10.39
CA SER A 382 -7.03 2.48 -10.06
C SER A 382 -7.95 3.05 -11.15
N ALA A 383 -7.62 2.80 -12.43
CA ALA A 383 -8.53 3.12 -13.54
C ALA A 383 -9.83 2.31 -13.45
N VAL A 384 -9.77 1.01 -13.13
CA VAL A 384 -10.97 0.18 -12.92
C VAL A 384 -11.85 0.71 -11.77
N MET A 385 -11.27 1.05 -10.62
CA MET A 385 -12.01 1.62 -9.48
C MET A 385 -12.72 2.92 -9.83
N ARG A 386 -12.10 3.77 -10.68
CA ARG A 386 -12.74 4.96 -11.25
C ARG A 386 -13.91 4.61 -12.17
N ILE A 387 -13.71 3.68 -13.11
CA ILE A 387 -14.75 3.24 -14.06
C ILE A 387 -15.98 2.66 -13.33
N LEU A 388 -15.76 1.80 -12.33
CA LEU A 388 -16.84 1.30 -11.46
C LEU A 388 -17.57 2.45 -10.76
N SER A 389 -16.82 3.43 -10.23
CA SER A 389 -17.41 4.60 -9.58
C SER A 389 -18.24 5.46 -10.53
N GLU A 390 -17.78 5.69 -11.76
CA GLU A 390 -18.52 6.44 -12.78
C GLU A 390 -19.81 5.72 -13.20
N LEU A 391 -19.75 4.40 -13.37
CA LEU A 391 -20.92 3.58 -13.70
C LEU A 391 -21.98 3.60 -12.59
N VAL A 392 -21.55 3.48 -11.33
CA VAL A 392 -22.42 3.56 -10.15
C VAL A 392 -23.02 4.96 -9.99
N THR A 393 -22.26 6.03 -10.28
CA THR A 393 -22.82 7.39 -10.33
C THR A 393 -23.96 7.48 -11.35
N LYS A 394 -23.75 7.01 -12.60
CA LYS A 394 -24.78 7.01 -13.64
C LYS A 394 -26.02 6.23 -13.23
N ALA A 395 -25.86 5.08 -12.59
CA ALA A 395 -26.97 4.25 -12.13
C ALA A 395 -27.77 4.88 -10.97
N ASN A 396 -27.10 5.64 -10.10
CA ASN A 396 -27.76 6.36 -9.02
C ASN A 396 -28.47 7.63 -9.48
N SER A 397 -27.99 8.28 -10.55
CA SER A 397 -28.58 9.49 -11.14
C SER A 397 -29.66 9.22 -12.20
N ALA A 398 -29.82 7.98 -12.67
CA ALA A 398 -30.81 7.65 -13.69
C ALA A 398 -32.22 7.45 -13.08
N GLU A 399 -33.18 8.19 -13.61
CA GLU A 399 -34.60 8.07 -13.28
C GLU A 399 -35.24 6.88 -14.03
N SER A 400 -36.24 6.26 -13.42
CA SER A 400 -37.09 5.22 -14.04
C SER A 400 -36.36 4.00 -14.62
N LEU A 401 -35.22 3.59 -14.03
CA LEU A 401 -34.56 2.32 -14.37
C LEU A 401 -35.43 1.10 -14.01
N SER A 402 -35.38 0.07 -14.85
CA SER A 402 -35.97 -1.24 -14.52
C SER A 402 -35.16 -1.99 -13.47
N ASN A 403 -35.86 -2.76 -12.62
CA ASN A 403 -35.23 -3.64 -11.62
C ASN A 403 -34.18 -4.57 -12.26
N ARG A 404 -34.48 -5.09 -13.45
CA ARG A 404 -33.59 -5.98 -14.21
C ARG A 404 -32.26 -5.31 -14.54
N THR A 405 -32.27 -4.07 -15.04
CA THR A 405 -31.04 -3.33 -15.35
C THR A 405 -30.21 -3.07 -14.09
N MET A 406 -30.85 -2.68 -12.98
CA MET A 406 -30.16 -2.46 -11.70
C MET A 406 -29.48 -3.74 -11.18
N ILE A 407 -30.19 -4.87 -11.21
CA ILE A 407 -29.67 -6.17 -10.78
C ILE A 407 -28.50 -6.63 -11.66
N LEU A 408 -28.62 -6.50 -12.98
CA LEU A 408 -27.55 -6.85 -13.92
C LEU A 408 -26.28 -6.01 -13.69
N LEU A 409 -26.46 -4.71 -13.49
CA LEU A 409 -25.36 -3.79 -13.19
C LEU A 409 -24.68 -4.16 -11.88
N ALA A 410 -25.47 -4.39 -10.83
CA ALA A 410 -24.96 -4.71 -9.50
C ALA A 410 -24.18 -6.02 -9.51
N ARG A 411 -24.71 -7.09 -10.12
CA ARG A 411 -23.99 -8.37 -10.28
C ARG A 411 -22.67 -8.23 -11.03
N TRP A 412 -22.62 -7.40 -12.08
CA TRP A 412 -21.36 -7.15 -12.79
C TRP A 412 -20.34 -6.41 -11.92
N VAL A 413 -20.75 -5.35 -11.22
CA VAL A 413 -19.87 -4.63 -10.28
C VAL A 413 -19.39 -5.57 -9.17
N THR A 414 -20.29 -6.39 -8.61
CA THR A 414 -19.96 -7.44 -7.62
C THR A 414 -18.88 -8.38 -8.15
N ARG A 415 -19.03 -8.92 -9.36
CA ARG A 415 -18.01 -9.79 -9.97
C ARG A 415 -16.64 -9.10 -10.04
N ILE A 416 -16.56 -7.84 -10.45
CA ILE A 416 -15.27 -7.14 -10.55
C ILE A 416 -14.63 -6.92 -9.17
N VAL A 417 -15.39 -6.49 -8.16
CA VAL A 417 -14.83 -6.28 -6.80
C VAL A 417 -14.45 -7.60 -6.11
N SER A 418 -15.17 -8.70 -6.37
CA SER A 418 -14.79 -10.04 -5.91
C SER A 418 -13.53 -10.56 -6.62
N ILE A 419 -13.34 -10.28 -7.92
CA ILE A 419 -12.07 -10.58 -8.62
C ILE A 419 -10.92 -9.79 -7.98
N PHE A 420 -11.13 -8.57 -7.50
CA PHE A 420 -10.10 -7.78 -6.83
C PHE A 420 -9.83 -8.20 -5.37
N GLY A 421 -10.49 -9.25 -4.86
CA GLY A 421 -10.33 -9.72 -3.48
C GLY A 421 -10.92 -8.78 -2.42
N LEU A 422 -11.78 -7.83 -2.81
CA LEU A 422 -12.40 -6.86 -1.90
C LEU A 422 -13.55 -7.46 -1.05
N ASP A 423 -13.80 -8.76 -1.20
CA ASP A 423 -14.84 -9.52 -0.51
C ASP A 423 -14.25 -10.88 -0.10
N PRO A 424 -13.77 -11.05 1.14
CA PRO A 424 -13.08 -12.27 1.58
C PRO A 424 -13.93 -13.55 1.46
N GLU A 425 -15.25 -13.40 1.60
CA GLU A 425 -16.25 -14.46 1.49
C GLU A 425 -16.90 -14.50 0.08
N GLY A 426 -16.32 -13.78 -0.89
CA GLY A 426 -16.84 -13.59 -2.24
C GLY A 426 -16.58 -14.80 -3.12
N SER A 427 -17.62 -15.59 -3.42
CA SER A 427 -17.51 -16.70 -4.38
C SER A 427 -17.90 -16.28 -5.79
N LEU A 428 -16.96 -16.38 -6.73
CA LEU A 428 -17.20 -16.14 -8.16
C LEU A 428 -18.08 -17.22 -8.83
N GLN A 429 -18.42 -18.29 -8.11
CA GLN A 429 -19.41 -19.30 -8.55
C GLN A 429 -20.84 -18.82 -8.32
N ASP A 430 -21.07 -17.95 -7.32
CA ASP A 430 -22.39 -17.36 -7.08
C ASP A 430 -22.61 -16.16 -8.01
N THR A 431 -23.08 -16.46 -9.23
CA THR A 431 -23.46 -15.43 -10.21
C THR A 431 -24.72 -14.65 -9.84
N ALA A 432 -25.46 -15.07 -8.80
CA ALA A 432 -26.68 -14.41 -8.37
C ALA A 432 -26.40 -13.31 -7.32
N ARG A 433 -25.30 -13.42 -6.58
CA ARG A 433 -24.83 -12.50 -5.53
C ARG A 433 -24.86 -11.03 -5.94
N ILE A 434 -25.25 -10.18 -4.99
CA ILE A 434 -25.19 -8.72 -5.09
C ILE A 434 -24.44 -8.18 -3.88
N GLY A 435 -23.37 -7.46 -4.16
CA GLY A 435 -22.49 -6.84 -3.16
C GLY A 435 -21.54 -7.81 -2.45
N TRP A 436 -20.79 -7.23 -1.51
CA TRP A 436 -19.81 -7.94 -0.68
C TRP A 436 -20.38 -8.32 0.69
N SER A 437 -19.69 -9.19 1.43
CA SER A 437 -20.06 -9.53 2.80
C SER A 437 -20.06 -8.32 3.74
N GLY A 438 -20.89 -8.38 4.79
CA GLY A 438 -21.03 -7.30 5.77
C GLY A 438 -21.99 -6.16 5.38
N LEU A 439 -22.60 -6.19 4.19
CA LEU A 439 -23.64 -5.22 3.80
C LEU A 439 -24.93 -5.34 4.64
N GLU A 440 -25.32 -6.57 4.99
CA GLU A 440 -26.54 -6.81 5.77
C GLU A 440 -26.25 -6.90 7.27
N ILE A 441 -27.21 -6.42 8.06
CA ILE A 441 -27.28 -6.72 9.49
C ILE A 441 -27.32 -8.25 9.67
N PRO A 442 -26.41 -8.86 10.45
CA PRO A 442 -26.42 -10.31 10.72
C PRO A 442 -27.76 -10.80 11.27
N LEU A 443 -28.16 -12.03 10.95
CA LEU A 443 -29.45 -12.59 11.42
C LEU A 443 -29.57 -12.58 12.95
N SER A 444 -28.48 -12.83 13.67
CA SER A 444 -28.40 -12.74 15.13
C SER A 444 -28.54 -11.31 15.67
N ALA A 445 -28.24 -10.29 14.87
CA ALA A 445 -28.33 -8.88 15.25
C ALA A 445 -29.69 -8.24 14.90
N LYS A 446 -30.41 -8.76 13.89
CA LYS A 446 -31.72 -8.24 13.45
C LYS A 446 -32.76 -8.08 14.59
N PRO A 447 -32.90 -9.04 15.54
CA PRO A 447 -33.86 -8.92 16.65
C PRO A 447 -33.55 -7.78 17.63
N TYR A 448 -32.34 -7.23 17.63
CA TYR A 448 -31.90 -6.18 18.55
C TYR A 448 -31.78 -4.82 17.84
N ILE A 449 -31.27 -4.81 16.60
CA ILE A 449 -31.03 -3.58 15.82
C ILE A 449 -32.31 -3.01 15.22
N TYR A 450 -33.24 -3.82 14.71
CA TYR A 450 -34.49 -3.26 14.15
C TYR A 450 -35.36 -2.56 15.21
N PRO A 451 -35.56 -3.12 16.43
CA PRO A 451 -36.25 -2.40 17.49
C PRO A 451 -35.54 -1.11 17.92
N ALA A 452 -34.20 -1.11 18.02
CA ALA A 452 -33.44 0.12 18.30
C ALA A 452 -33.62 1.20 17.21
N SER A 453 -33.65 0.80 15.93
CA SER A 453 -33.91 1.74 14.82
C SER A 453 -35.33 2.30 14.87
N GLN A 454 -36.33 1.47 15.15
CA GLN A 454 -37.72 1.92 15.31
C GLN A 454 -37.85 2.92 16.46
N LEU A 455 -37.21 2.67 17.61
CA LEU A 455 -37.16 3.61 18.74
C LEU A 455 -36.60 4.96 18.30
N ARG A 456 -35.43 4.93 17.63
CA ARG A 456 -34.75 6.13 17.15
C ARG A 456 -35.64 6.95 16.21
N ASP A 457 -36.34 6.31 15.29
CA ASP A 457 -37.19 6.99 14.31
C ASP A 457 -38.49 7.52 14.94
N GLN A 458 -39.07 6.82 15.92
CA GLN A 458 -40.20 7.31 16.73
C GLN A 458 -39.80 8.51 17.59
N VAL A 459 -38.68 8.42 18.31
CA VAL A 459 -38.11 9.53 19.11
C VAL A 459 -37.80 10.74 18.21
N ARG A 460 -37.25 10.51 17.01
CA ARG A 460 -37.03 11.57 16.01
C ARG A 460 -38.34 12.19 15.54
N SER A 461 -39.38 11.39 15.29
CA SER A 461 -40.69 11.89 14.88
C SER A 461 -41.34 12.76 15.96
N LEU A 462 -41.24 12.39 17.24
CA LEU A 462 -41.72 13.21 18.36
C LEU A 462 -40.89 14.50 18.52
N ALA A 463 -39.56 14.41 18.42
CA ALA A 463 -38.71 15.61 18.45
C ALA A 463 -39.05 16.59 17.31
N CYS A 464 -39.41 16.09 16.12
CA CYS A 464 -39.87 16.89 15.00
C CYS A 464 -41.31 17.44 15.15
N SER A 465 -42.17 16.85 15.99
CA SER A 465 -43.54 17.33 16.22
C SER A 465 -43.66 18.43 17.29
N GLY A 466 -42.55 18.81 17.93
CA GLY A 466 -42.49 19.89 18.91
C GLY A 466 -43.00 19.55 20.32
N PHE A 467 -43.45 18.31 20.54
CA PHE A 467 -43.81 17.78 21.87
C PHE A 467 -42.75 16.77 22.30
N PHE A 468 -41.90 17.17 23.25
CA PHE A 468 -40.76 16.38 23.68
C PHE A 468 -40.60 16.45 25.21
N ASP A 469 -41.11 15.45 25.91
CA ASP A 469 -40.93 15.26 27.35
C ASP A 469 -40.36 13.87 27.68
N HIS A 470 -39.78 13.74 28.88
CA HIS A 470 -39.16 12.48 29.33
C HIS A 470 -40.19 11.34 29.46
N ALA A 471 -41.43 11.66 29.85
CA ALA A 471 -42.49 10.68 30.04
C ALA A 471 -42.86 9.99 28.71
N SER A 472 -42.94 10.73 27.61
CA SER A 472 -43.23 10.19 26.28
C SER A 472 -42.09 9.32 25.75
N ILE A 473 -40.83 9.69 26.02
CA ILE A 473 -39.65 8.93 25.58
C ILE A 473 -39.50 7.63 26.37
N SER A 474 -39.63 7.69 27.70
CA SER A 474 -39.58 6.51 28.58
C SER A 474 -40.73 5.53 28.25
N LYS A 475 -41.92 6.04 27.95
CA LYS A 475 -43.04 5.23 27.46
C LYS A 475 -42.71 4.52 26.14
N LEU A 476 -42.15 5.22 25.15
CA LEU A 476 -41.71 4.59 23.89
C LEU A 476 -40.62 3.53 24.12
N ALA A 477 -39.66 3.76 25.01
CA ALA A 477 -38.61 2.78 25.32
C ALA A 477 -39.20 1.47 25.90
N GLY A 478 -40.20 1.58 26.77
CA GLY A 478 -40.89 0.43 27.38
C GLY A 478 -41.94 -0.26 26.47
N GLU A 479 -42.43 0.40 25.41
CA GLU A 479 -43.39 -0.20 24.46
C GLU A 479 -42.73 -1.14 23.44
N ILE A 480 -41.40 -1.18 23.40
CA ILE A 480 -40.67 -2.01 22.43
C ILE A 480 -40.45 -3.42 23.00
N PRO A 481 -40.82 -4.49 22.27
CA PRO A 481 -40.62 -5.85 22.73
C PRO A 481 -39.18 -6.10 23.17
N GLU A 482 -38.99 -6.73 24.33
CA GLU A 482 -37.75 -7.47 24.56
C GLU A 482 -37.63 -8.55 23.48
N SER A 483 -36.44 -8.71 22.92
CA SER A 483 -36.21 -9.77 21.94
C SER A 483 -36.44 -11.13 22.61
N SER A 484 -37.47 -11.85 22.16
CA SER A 484 -37.76 -13.22 22.61
C SER A 484 -36.81 -14.27 22.03
N ALA A 485 -35.82 -13.86 21.24
CA ALA A 485 -34.77 -14.73 20.74
C ALA A 485 -33.80 -15.10 21.88
N LEU A 486 -33.40 -16.38 21.93
CA LEU A 486 -32.38 -16.86 22.85
C LEU A 486 -31.06 -16.10 22.60
N VAL A 487 -30.48 -15.57 23.68
CA VAL A 487 -29.16 -14.94 23.62
C VAL A 487 -28.11 -16.04 23.54
N ASP A 488 -27.38 -16.06 22.44
CA ASP A 488 -26.21 -16.91 22.21
C ASP A 488 -24.93 -16.05 22.26
N GLU A 489 -23.77 -16.70 22.19
CA GLU A 489 -22.46 -16.02 22.29
C GLU A 489 -22.23 -15.00 21.16
N THR A 490 -22.88 -15.15 20.00
CA THR A 490 -22.81 -14.23 18.86
C THR A 490 -23.84 -13.11 18.92
N SER A 491 -24.97 -13.30 19.61
CA SER A 491 -26.02 -12.28 19.75
C SER A 491 -25.87 -11.40 21.00
N LYS A 492 -25.10 -11.86 22.00
CA LYS A 492 -24.87 -11.18 23.28
C LYS A 492 -24.47 -9.71 23.14
N SER A 493 -23.47 -9.38 22.32
CA SER A 493 -23.01 -7.98 22.15
C SER A 493 -24.10 -7.05 21.59
N TYR A 494 -24.99 -7.56 20.73
CA TYR A 494 -26.11 -6.77 20.19
C TYR A 494 -27.23 -6.60 21.22
N SER A 495 -27.46 -7.62 22.05
CA SER A 495 -28.37 -7.56 23.20
C SER A 495 -27.89 -6.54 24.24
N ASP A 496 -26.61 -6.57 24.60
CA ASP A 496 -26.00 -5.64 25.57
C ASP A 496 -26.11 -4.19 25.11
N VAL A 497 -25.93 -3.91 23.80
CA VAL A 497 -26.11 -2.58 23.21
C VAL A 497 -27.56 -2.10 23.27
N LEU A 498 -28.55 -2.97 22.98
CA LEU A 498 -29.97 -2.61 23.09
C LEU A 498 -30.36 -2.33 24.55
N LEU A 499 -29.89 -3.16 25.49
CA LEU A 499 -30.13 -2.98 26.93
C LEU A 499 -29.51 -1.68 27.44
N HIS A 500 -28.26 -1.39 27.09
CA HIS A 500 -27.59 -0.13 27.44
C HIS A 500 -28.34 1.09 26.88
N PHE A 501 -28.79 1.02 25.61
CA PHE A 501 -29.53 2.11 24.99
C PHE A 501 -30.89 2.36 25.66
N ARG A 502 -31.59 1.31 26.13
CA ARG A 502 -32.80 1.46 26.96
C ARG A 502 -32.48 2.08 28.31
N ALA A 503 -31.49 1.55 29.02
CA ALA A 503 -31.09 2.06 30.33
C ALA A 503 -30.69 3.55 30.28
N GLU A 504 -29.94 4.00 29.27
CA GLU A 504 -29.59 5.41 29.10
C GLU A 504 -30.79 6.36 28.87
N LEU A 505 -31.91 5.82 28.38
CA LEU A 505 -33.18 6.54 28.21
C LEU A 505 -34.07 6.49 29.46
N GLU A 506 -33.88 5.49 30.33
CA GLU A 506 -34.66 5.29 31.56
C GLU A 506 -34.04 5.97 32.79
N ASP A 507 -32.70 5.93 32.95
CA ASP A 507 -31.99 6.40 34.16
C ASP A 507 -31.95 7.94 34.34
N ARG A 508 -32.43 8.72 33.36
CA ARG A 508 -32.29 10.18 33.32
C ARG A 508 -33.44 10.93 34.01
N ASN A 509 -33.73 10.55 35.25
CA ASN A 509 -34.59 11.34 36.11
C ASN A 509 -34.13 12.82 36.19
N SER A 510 -35.12 13.73 36.11
CA SER A 510 -34.96 15.19 36.20
C SER A 510 -34.05 15.60 37.38
N PRO A 511 -33.09 16.54 37.22
CA PRO A 511 -33.20 17.75 36.40
C PRO A 511 -32.24 17.86 35.21
N ARG A 512 -31.59 16.78 34.78
CA ARG A 512 -30.67 16.85 33.63
C ARG A 512 -31.46 16.79 32.31
N PRO A 513 -31.31 17.77 31.39
CA PRO A 513 -32.00 17.73 30.11
C PRO A 513 -31.56 16.52 29.28
N ALA A 514 -32.49 15.94 28.51
CA ALA A 514 -32.20 14.86 27.58
C ALA A 514 -31.16 15.29 26.54
N LEU A 515 -30.30 14.37 26.10
CA LEU A 515 -29.16 14.67 25.23
C LEU A 515 -29.55 14.84 23.74
N VAL A 516 -30.78 15.29 23.47
CA VAL A 516 -31.11 15.92 22.19
C VAL A 516 -30.68 17.38 22.30
N ARG A 517 -29.40 17.64 21.99
CA ARG A 517 -28.93 18.99 21.69
C ARG A 517 -29.80 19.49 20.53
N PRO A 518 -30.63 20.53 20.69
CA PRO A 518 -31.41 21.04 19.58
C PRO A 518 -30.43 21.40 18.46
N LEU A 519 -30.72 20.94 17.25
CA LEU A 519 -30.06 21.46 16.06
C LEU A 519 -30.59 22.88 15.87
N ASP A 520 -29.98 23.83 16.56
CA ASP A 520 -30.18 25.25 16.35
C ASP A 520 -30.09 25.54 14.86
N LYS A 521 -30.87 26.51 14.38
CA LYS A 521 -30.82 26.93 12.97
C LYS A 521 -29.38 27.19 12.50
N SER A 522 -28.57 27.81 13.36
CA SER A 522 -27.15 28.07 13.12
C SER A 522 -26.32 26.81 12.87
N ILE A 523 -26.67 25.64 13.43
CA ILE A 523 -25.94 24.37 13.20
C ILE A 523 -26.41 23.69 11.91
N VAL A 524 -27.70 23.80 11.57
CA VAL A 524 -28.23 23.32 10.28
C VAL A 524 -27.68 24.18 9.13
N GLU A 525 -27.70 25.50 9.30
CA GLU A 525 -27.15 26.49 8.39
C GLU A 525 -25.63 26.31 8.27
N ALA A 526 -24.87 26.23 9.38
CA ALA A 526 -23.43 25.95 9.33
C ALA A 526 -23.09 24.58 8.73
N ARG A 527 -23.98 23.58 8.82
CA ARG A 527 -23.80 22.29 8.15
C ARG A 527 -24.06 22.40 6.64
N ALA A 528 -25.11 23.09 6.22
CA ALA A 528 -25.38 23.37 4.81
C ALA A 528 -24.27 24.25 4.19
N GLU A 529 -23.76 25.24 4.92
CA GLU A 529 -22.58 26.04 4.54
C GLU A 529 -21.32 25.18 4.46
N ARG A 530 -21.11 24.24 5.40
CA ARG A 530 -19.95 23.33 5.36
C ARG A 530 -20.04 22.27 4.26
N GLU A 531 -21.24 21.81 3.92
CA GLU A 531 -21.49 20.89 2.81
C GLU A 531 -21.36 21.61 1.45
N THR A 532 -21.87 22.84 1.32
CA THR A 532 -21.69 23.67 0.10
C THR A 532 -20.26 24.18 -0.06
N ALA A 533 -19.58 24.59 1.02
CA ALA A 533 -18.15 24.92 0.99
C ALA A 533 -17.28 23.68 0.72
N GLY A 534 -17.67 22.51 1.22
CA GLY A 534 -17.04 21.22 0.90
C GLY A 534 -17.18 20.89 -0.58
N ALA A 535 -18.38 21.02 -1.16
CA ALA A 535 -18.63 20.83 -2.58
C ALA A 535 -17.88 21.87 -3.45
N ALA A 536 -17.84 23.14 -3.03
CA ALA A 536 -17.09 24.19 -3.71
C ALA A 536 -15.58 23.93 -3.68
N LYS A 537 -15.04 23.49 -2.53
CA LYS A 537 -13.61 23.12 -2.39
C LYS A 537 -13.27 21.86 -3.20
N ALA A 538 -14.15 20.87 -3.25
CA ALA A 538 -13.98 19.68 -4.08
C ALA A 538 -14.01 20.03 -5.59
N LYS A 539 -14.94 20.88 -6.01
CA LYS A 539 -14.99 21.40 -7.39
C LYS A 539 -13.74 22.21 -7.74
N ALA A 540 -13.30 23.10 -6.86
CA ALA A 540 -12.08 23.89 -7.04
C ALA A 540 -10.83 23.00 -7.11
N LYS A 541 -10.76 21.91 -6.32
CA LYS A 541 -9.68 20.93 -6.39
C LYS A 541 -9.67 20.20 -7.74
N LEU A 542 -10.82 19.73 -8.22
CA LEU A 542 -10.94 19.10 -9.54
C LEU A 542 -10.60 20.06 -10.69
N GLU A 543 -11.02 21.32 -10.62
CA GLU A 543 -10.64 22.36 -11.59
C GLU A 543 -9.14 22.70 -11.53
N GLN A 544 -8.52 22.63 -10.36
CA GLN A 544 -7.08 22.82 -10.19
C GLN A 544 -6.28 21.61 -10.70
N GLU A 545 -6.66 20.40 -10.35
CA GLU A 545 -6.06 19.15 -10.85
C GLU A 545 -6.17 19.05 -12.37
N ALA A 546 -7.28 19.50 -12.97
CA ALA A 546 -7.44 19.59 -14.42
C ALA A 546 -6.47 20.64 -15.04
N LYS A 547 -6.38 21.83 -14.45
CA LYS A 547 -5.42 22.87 -14.90
C LYS A 547 -3.97 22.44 -14.76
N GLU A 548 -3.63 21.73 -13.68
CA GLU A 548 -2.29 21.17 -13.46
C GLU A 548 -1.98 20.04 -14.44
N ALA A 549 -2.95 19.17 -14.75
CA ALA A 549 -2.79 18.12 -15.76
C ALA A 549 -2.63 18.69 -17.18
N ASP A 550 -3.37 19.73 -17.54
CA ASP A 550 -3.24 20.37 -18.86
C ASP A 550 -1.95 21.21 -18.95
N ALA A 551 -1.56 21.91 -17.89
CA ALA A 551 -0.25 22.58 -17.82
C ALA A 551 0.92 21.58 -17.87
N ALA A 552 0.79 20.40 -17.26
CA ALA A 552 1.80 19.33 -17.34
C ALA A 552 1.93 18.78 -18.76
N LYS A 553 0.81 18.61 -19.50
CA LYS A 553 0.86 18.25 -20.93
C LYS A 553 1.54 19.34 -21.76
N GLU A 554 1.19 20.63 -21.57
CA GLU A 554 1.81 21.73 -22.30
C GLU A 554 3.32 21.79 -22.04
N LEU A 555 3.75 21.65 -20.78
CA LEU A 555 5.16 21.59 -20.40
C LEU A 555 5.90 20.41 -21.06
N LEU A 556 5.25 19.26 -21.18
CA LEU A 556 5.82 18.05 -21.78
C LEU A 556 5.88 18.13 -23.31
N GLU A 557 4.94 18.81 -23.98
CA GLU A 557 5.06 19.13 -25.41
C GLU A 557 6.17 20.16 -25.66
N ARG A 558 6.26 21.23 -24.84
CA ARG A 558 7.35 22.23 -24.91
C ARG A 558 8.73 21.59 -24.75
N ALA A 559 8.87 20.63 -23.84
CA ALA A 559 10.12 19.91 -23.61
C ALA A 559 10.62 19.07 -24.80
N LYS A 560 9.75 18.72 -25.77
CA LYS A 560 10.15 18.01 -27.01
C LYS A 560 10.76 18.93 -28.06
N VAL A 561 10.54 20.24 -27.96
CA VAL A 561 11.06 21.21 -28.94
C VAL A 561 12.53 21.49 -28.65
N ASP A 562 13.38 21.41 -29.67
CA ASP A 562 14.79 21.75 -29.55
C ASP A 562 14.95 23.25 -29.20
N PRO A 563 15.67 23.60 -28.12
CA PRO A 563 15.91 24.98 -27.70
C PRO A 563 16.54 25.89 -28.77
N ALA A 564 17.27 25.32 -29.75
CA ALA A 564 17.85 26.09 -30.85
C ALA A 564 16.80 26.62 -31.84
N VAL A 565 15.63 25.98 -31.95
CA VAL A 565 14.56 26.38 -32.90
C VAL A 565 13.35 27.05 -32.25
N MET A 566 13.31 27.14 -30.91
CA MET A 566 12.11 27.58 -30.17
C MET A 566 11.62 29.00 -30.53
N PHE A 567 12.52 29.91 -30.93
CA PHE A 567 12.20 31.28 -31.33
C PHE A 567 12.12 31.50 -32.85
N HIS A 568 12.21 30.44 -33.66
CA HIS A 568 12.09 30.54 -35.12
C HIS A 568 10.64 30.42 -35.62
N ASN A 569 9.71 29.98 -34.75
CA ASN A 569 8.29 29.82 -35.07
C ASN A 569 7.45 31.08 -34.80
N THR A 570 8.09 32.24 -34.60
CA THR A 570 7.41 33.53 -34.34
C THR A 570 7.80 34.57 -35.38
N ASP A 571 6.80 35.18 -36.03
CA ASP A 571 6.97 36.25 -37.02
C ASP A 571 7.46 37.60 -36.41
N GLU A 572 8.02 37.57 -35.20
CA GLU A 572 8.47 38.75 -34.44
C GLU A 572 9.96 39.08 -34.67
N TYR A 573 10.77 38.10 -35.07
CA TYR A 573 12.23 38.20 -35.12
C TYR A 573 12.79 37.89 -36.51
N SER A 574 13.96 38.46 -36.82
CA SER A 574 14.60 38.38 -38.15
C SER A 574 16.04 37.90 -38.12
N GLU A 575 16.72 38.01 -36.97
CA GLU A 575 18.05 37.46 -36.74
C GLU A 575 18.15 36.85 -35.32
N TRP A 576 18.98 35.82 -35.19
CA TRP A 576 19.23 35.04 -33.98
C TRP A 576 20.74 34.79 -33.81
N ASP A 577 21.19 34.52 -32.58
CA ASP A 577 22.57 34.14 -32.30
C ASP A 577 22.83 32.62 -32.39
N GLU A 578 24.06 32.19 -32.11
CA GLU A 578 24.52 30.78 -32.17
C GLU A 578 23.71 29.81 -31.30
N ASN A 579 22.92 30.31 -30.32
CA ASN A 579 22.06 29.52 -29.46
C ASN A 579 20.58 29.55 -29.89
N GLY A 580 20.26 30.22 -31.00
CA GLY A 580 18.89 30.42 -31.47
C GLY A 580 18.15 31.56 -30.74
N ILE A 581 18.85 32.46 -30.05
CA ILE A 581 18.22 33.55 -29.27
C ILE A 581 18.12 34.83 -30.12
N PRO A 582 16.94 35.48 -30.23
CA PRO A 582 16.76 36.65 -31.08
C PRO A 582 17.68 37.84 -30.78
N THR A 583 18.20 38.46 -31.84
CA THR A 583 19.04 39.67 -31.81
C THR A 583 18.34 40.89 -32.43
N ILE A 584 17.52 40.69 -33.49
CA ILE A 584 16.82 41.75 -34.22
C ILE A 584 15.33 41.43 -34.40
N GLU A 585 14.48 42.42 -34.09
CA GLU A 585 13.03 42.38 -34.30
C GLU A 585 12.66 42.76 -35.74
N VAL A 586 11.56 42.22 -36.27
CA VAL A 586 11.02 42.58 -37.59
C VAL A 586 10.81 44.10 -37.67
N GLY A 587 11.55 44.75 -38.58
CA GLY A 587 11.68 46.20 -38.64
C GLY A 587 13.08 46.76 -38.28
N ASN A 588 14.13 45.92 -38.27
CA ASN A 588 15.53 46.30 -38.03
C ASN A 588 15.80 47.03 -36.70
N LYS A 589 15.03 46.71 -35.66
CA LYS A 589 15.30 47.20 -34.29
C LYS A 589 16.03 46.13 -33.50
N THR A 590 17.21 46.48 -32.97
CA THR A 590 17.96 45.61 -32.05
C THR A 590 17.12 45.33 -30.81
N VAL A 591 16.99 44.06 -30.42
CA VAL A 591 16.23 43.65 -29.22
C VAL A 591 16.79 44.35 -27.99
N SER A 592 15.95 45.08 -27.25
CA SER A 592 16.38 45.84 -26.08
C SER A 592 17.03 44.95 -25.01
N LYS A 593 18.03 45.49 -24.27
CA LYS A 593 18.74 44.73 -23.22
C LYS A 593 17.81 44.03 -22.22
N ASN A 594 16.71 44.68 -21.84
CA ASN A 594 15.71 44.10 -20.93
C ASN A 594 14.87 43.00 -21.58
N LYS A 595 14.54 43.10 -22.88
CA LYS A 595 13.82 42.04 -23.61
C LYS A 595 14.74 40.85 -23.89
N ARG A 596 15.99 41.07 -24.33
CA ARG A 596 16.97 39.99 -24.54
C ARG A 596 17.27 39.23 -23.24
N LYS A 597 17.37 39.92 -22.09
CA LYS A 597 17.52 39.25 -20.78
C LYS A 597 16.33 38.37 -20.39
N LYS A 598 15.10 38.67 -20.87
CA LYS A 598 13.94 37.77 -20.70
C LYS A 598 14.04 36.55 -21.61
N LEU A 599 14.35 36.75 -22.89
CA LEU A 599 14.50 35.67 -23.88
C LEU A 599 15.58 34.66 -23.48
N VAL A 600 16.75 35.13 -23.02
CA VAL A 600 17.83 34.27 -22.49
C VAL A 600 17.34 33.42 -21.31
N LYS A 601 16.62 34.02 -20.36
CA LYS A 601 16.10 33.31 -19.18
C LYS A 601 15.01 32.29 -19.54
N GLU A 602 14.22 32.55 -20.59
CA GLU A 602 13.24 31.60 -21.10
C GLU A 602 13.93 30.43 -21.83
N TRP A 603 14.93 30.71 -22.65
CA TRP A 603 15.78 29.72 -23.32
C TRP A 603 16.48 28.78 -22.32
N GLU A 604 17.14 29.31 -21.29
CA GLU A 604 17.77 28.51 -20.22
C GLU A 604 16.76 27.55 -19.55
N LYS A 605 15.51 28.00 -19.38
CA LYS A 605 14.44 27.21 -18.75
C LYS A 605 13.85 26.14 -19.68
N GLU A 606 13.80 26.36 -20.99
CA GLU A 606 13.43 25.32 -21.95
C GLU A 606 14.58 24.33 -22.15
N LYS A 607 15.82 24.80 -22.32
CA LYS A 607 17.02 23.96 -22.47
C LYS A 607 17.14 22.92 -21.37
N LYS A 608 17.05 23.34 -20.10
CA LYS A 608 17.11 22.41 -18.97
C LYS A 608 16.01 21.33 -19.04
N ARG A 609 14.78 21.69 -19.46
CA ARG A 609 13.68 20.73 -19.61
C ARG A 609 13.87 19.79 -20.80
N HIS A 610 14.45 20.27 -21.89
CA HIS A 610 14.79 19.42 -23.03
C HIS A 610 15.90 18.41 -22.69
N GLU A 611 16.93 18.84 -21.96
CA GLU A 611 17.99 17.97 -21.42
C GLU A 611 17.43 16.91 -20.44
N GLU A 612 16.55 17.33 -19.52
CA GLU A 612 15.83 16.41 -18.62
C GLU A 612 14.95 15.42 -19.40
N TRP A 613 14.25 15.86 -20.45
CA TRP A 613 13.46 15.00 -21.31
C TRP A 613 14.33 13.99 -22.07
N LEU A 614 15.43 14.42 -22.71
CA LEU A 614 16.38 13.53 -23.39
C LEU A 614 16.99 12.48 -22.43
N ALA A 615 17.24 12.85 -21.18
CA ALA A 615 17.70 11.93 -20.15
C ALA A 615 16.65 10.86 -19.76
N THR A 616 15.36 11.05 -20.08
CA THR A 616 14.32 10.01 -19.92
C THR A 616 14.14 9.11 -21.16
N GLN A 617 14.78 9.43 -22.28
CA GLN A 617 14.70 8.65 -23.53
C GLN A 617 15.89 7.68 -23.72
N ASN A 618 16.90 7.72 -22.82
CA ASN A 618 18.10 6.86 -22.82
C ASN A 618 18.09 5.88 -21.63
#